data_AF-A0A7W7Y4U1-F1
#
_entry.id   AF-A0A7W7Y4U1-F1
#
_cell.length_a   1.000
_cell.length_b   1.000
_cell.length_c   1.000
_cell.angle_alpha   90.00
_cell.angle_beta   90.00
_cell.angle_gamma   90.00
#
_symmetry.space_group_name_H-M   'P 1'
#
loop_
_entity.id
_entity.type
_entity.pdbx_description
1 polymer ?
#
loop_
_entity_poly.entity_id
_entity_poly.type
_entity_poly.pdbx_seq_one_letter_code
_entity_poly.pdbx_strand_id
1 'polypeptide(L)'
;MIESHRVEYKKTLTDTLEKEVVAFLNSNEGGVIYLGIDKFGQAVGLENPDETQLKVKDRLKHNISPSCLGLFEVILEQREHKHIIKAIVASGREKPYYIKKHGMSSKGCYLRVGSSSEPMSETMIEDMFAKRVRNSLGNIRSRRQDLSFEQLKIYYEEKGLKLNDKFASNLELLTEDGGFNYYQSHSQGAR
;
A
#
# COMPACT_ATOMS: atom_id res chain seq x y z
N MET A 1 10.64 -15.50 19.38
CA MET A 1 10.10 -14.44 18.50
C MET A 1 8.65 -14.85 18.23
N ILE A 2 7.69 -13.95 18.41
CA ILE A 2 6.24 -14.25 18.38
C ILE A 2 5.64 -13.56 17.16
N GLU A 3 4.61 -14.15 16.56
CA GLU A 3 3.83 -13.52 15.50
C GLU A 3 3.34 -12.13 15.93
N SER A 4 3.33 -11.19 14.99
CA SER A 4 2.97 -9.80 15.26
C SER A 4 2.39 -9.16 14.01
N HIS A 5 1.98 -7.90 14.12
CA HIS A 5 1.55 -7.11 12.97
C HIS A 5 2.61 -6.91 11.87
N ARG A 6 3.87 -7.33 12.11
CA ARG A 6 4.98 -7.26 11.16
C ARG A 6 5.64 -8.60 10.88
N VAL A 7 5.22 -9.68 11.55
CA VAL A 7 5.89 -10.99 11.45
C VAL A 7 4.84 -12.09 11.35
N GLU A 8 4.95 -12.88 10.29
CA GLU A 8 4.09 -14.03 10.00
C GLU A 8 4.92 -15.31 9.90
N TYR A 9 4.47 -16.40 10.51
CA TYR A 9 5.11 -17.71 10.41
C TYR A 9 4.22 -18.70 9.66
N LYS A 10 4.79 -19.39 8.67
CA LYS A 10 4.16 -20.52 8.02
C LYS A 10 5.13 -21.69 7.94
N LYS A 11 4.63 -22.89 8.20
CA LYS A 11 5.43 -24.12 8.05
C LYS A 11 5.84 -24.34 6.59
N THR A 12 4.91 -24.11 5.66
CA THR A 12 5.09 -24.36 4.23
C THR A 12 4.44 -23.25 3.40
N LEU A 13 4.76 -23.22 2.11
CA LEU A 13 4.07 -22.36 1.15
C LEU A 13 2.61 -22.82 0.98
N THR A 14 1.66 -21.92 1.16
CA THR A 14 0.22 -22.19 1.03
C THR A 14 -0.46 -21.14 0.14
N ASP A 15 -1.73 -21.35 -0.19
CA ASP A 15 -2.55 -20.40 -0.97
C ASP A 15 -2.89 -19.10 -0.23
N THR A 16 -2.50 -19.01 1.05
CA THR A 16 -2.67 -17.80 1.87
C THR A 16 -1.53 -16.79 1.72
N LEU A 17 -0.45 -17.13 1.01
CA LEU A 17 0.70 -16.23 0.87
C LEU A 17 0.31 -14.85 0.33
N GLU A 18 -0.46 -14.77 -0.76
CA GLU A 18 -0.85 -13.49 -1.35
C GLU A 18 -1.72 -12.68 -0.38
N LYS A 19 -2.55 -13.35 0.42
CA LYS A 19 -3.35 -12.69 1.48
C LYS A 19 -2.44 -11.96 2.47
N GLU A 20 -1.42 -12.66 2.99
CA GLU A 20 -0.49 -12.08 3.97
C GLU A 20 0.34 -10.94 3.37
N VAL A 21 0.80 -11.11 2.13
CA VAL A 21 1.59 -10.09 1.41
C VAL A 21 0.75 -8.86 1.09
N VAL A 22 -0.49 -9.03 0.61
CA VAL A 22 -1.43 -7.93 0.39
C VAL A 22 -1.70 -7.17 1.69
N ALA A 23 -1.88 -7.88 2.81
CA ALA A 23 -2.06 -7.25 4.12
C ALA A 23 -0.86 -6.40 4.53
N PHE A 24 0.37 -6.85 4.25
CA PHE A 24 1.59 -6.06 4.50
C PHE A 24 1.74 -4.88 3.53
N LEU A 25 1.46 -5.05 2.24
CA LEU A 25 1.49 -3.96 1.26
C LEU A 25 0.51 -2.84 1.64
N ASN A 26 -0.64 -3.20 2.22
CA ASN A 26 -1.65 -2.25 2.67
C ASN A 26 -1.41 -1.69 4.08
N SER A 27 -0.52 -2.30 4.88
CA SER A 27 -0.16 -1.80 6.22
C SER A 27 0.75 -0.56 6.13
N ASN A 28 0.97 0.14 7.24
CA ASN A 28 1.82 1.34 7.24
C ASN A 28 3.32 1.03 7.18
N GLU A 29 3.73 -0.16 7.64
CA GLU A 29 5.15 -0.49 7.87
C GLU A 29 5.65 -1.67 7.02
N GLY A 30 4.76 -2.37 6.31
CA GLY A 30 5.10 -3.65 5.70
C GLY A 30 5.27 -4.76 6.76
N GLY A 31 6.11 -5.75 6.46
CA GLY A 31 6.38 -6.86 7.37
C GLY A 31 7.27 -7.95 6.77
N VAL A 32 7.37 -9.08 7.46
CA VAL A 32 8.20 -10.22 7.09
C VAL A 32 7.39 -11.50 7.25
N ILE A 33 7.46 -12.38 6.25
CA ILE A 33 6.91 -13.73 6.29
C ILE A 33 8.08 -14.70 6.34
N TYR A 34 8.07 -15.65 7.28
CA TYR A 34 8.98 -16.78 7.27
C TYR A 34 8.25 -18.06 6.87
N LEU A 35 8.79 -18.78 5.89
CA LEU A 35 8.37 -20.13 5.50
C LEU A 35 9.37 -21.15 6.03
N GLY A 36 8.89 -22.28 6.52
CA GLY A 36 9.72 -23.29 7.19
C GLY A 36 9.84 -23.05 8.70
N ILE A 37 8.95 -22.24 9.28
CA ILE A 37 8.86 -21.98 10.73
C ILE A 37 7.48 -22.39 11.23
N ASP A 38 7.40 -23.07 12.36
CA ASP A 38 6.13 -23.42 13.00
C ASP A 38 5.51 -22.26 13.81
N LYS A 39 4.32 -22.50 14.36
CA LYS A 39 3.58 -21.50 15.16
C LYS A 39 4.29 -21.14 16.48
N PHE A 40 5.25 -21.94 16.91
CA PHE A 40 6.06 -21.71 18.11
C PHE A 40 7.39 -21.01 17.79
N GLY A 41 7.63 -20.68 16.52
CA GLY A 41 8.85 -20.03 16.06
C GLY A 41 10.03 -20.98 15.84
N GLN A 42 9.81 -22.30 15.86
CA GLN A 42 10.87 -23.29 15.61
C GLN A 42 11.04 -23.54 14.12
N ALA A 43 12.30 -23.66 13.68
CA ALA A 43 12.61 -24.02 12.32
C ALA A 43 12.22 -25.48 12.07
N VAL A 44 11.29 -25.71 11.14
CA VAL A 44 10.92 -27.05 10.65
C VAL A 44 11.60 -27.40 9.35
N GLY A 45 12.05 -26.38 8.60
CA GLY A 45 12.73 -26.55 7.33
C GLY A 45 11.77 -26.70 6.13
N LEU A 46 12.32 -26.51 4.94
CA LEU A 46 11.65 -26.72 3.66
C LEU A 46 12.36 -27.84 2.91
N GLU A 47 11.60 -28.74 2.28
CA GLU A 47 12.15 -29.86 1.50
C GLU A 47 12.87 -29.38 0.24
N ASN A 48 12.21 -28.54 -0.57
CA ASN A 48 12.74 -27.97 -1.81
C ASN A 48 12.81 -26.44 -1.71
N PRO A 49 13.82 -25.88 -1.01
CA PRO A 49 13.89 -24.44 -0.75
C PRO A 49 14.00 -23.59 -2.01
N ASP A 50 14.83 -23.97 -2.99
CA ASP A 50 15.01 -23.20 -4.23
C ASP A 50 13.73 -23.12 -5.07
N GLU A 51 13.06 -24.26 -5.23
CA GLU A 51 11.78 -24.35 -5.95
C GLU A 51 10.71 -23.52 -5.22
N THR A 52 10.66 -23.60 -3.90
CA THR A 52 9.73 -22.81 -3.09
C THR A 52 10.01 -21.32 -3.22
N GLN A 53 11.28 -20.91 -3.22
CA GLN A 53 11.68 -19.51 -3.40
C GLN A 53 11.25 -18.98 -4.77
N LEU A 54 11.43 -19.77 -5.83
CA LEU A 54 11.00 -19.41 -7.18
C LEU A 54 9.47 -19.26 -7.25
N LYS A 55 8.72 -20.22 -6.69
CA LYS A 55 7.25 -20.19 -6.61
C LYS A 55 6.74 -18.96 -5.84
N VAL A 56 7.38 -18.60 -4.73
CA VAL A 56 7.04 -17.37 -3.99
C VAL A 56 7.21 -16.15 -4.89
N LYS A 57 8.39 -15.97 -5.50
CA LYS A 57 8.67 -14.81 -6.37
C LYS A 57 7.67 -14.70 -7.53
N ASP A 58 7.37 -15.81 -8.18
CA ASP A 58 6.44 -15.87 -9.31
C ASP A 58 5.01 -15.47 -8.89
N ARG A 59 4.51 -16.06 -7.79
CA ARG A 59 3.19 -15.75 -7.25
C ARG A 59 3.04 -14.28 -6.88
N LEU A 60 4.03 -13.69 -6.20
CA LEU A 60 3.94 -12.27 -5.81
C LEU A 60 3.94 -11.35 -7.04
N LYS A 61 4.76 -11.66 -8.05
CA LYS A 61 4.84 -10.89 -9.30
C LYS A 61 3.54 -10.93 -10.10
N HIS A 62 2.87 -12.09 -10.16
CA HIS A 62 1.77 -12.29 -11.08
C HIS A 62 0.38 -12.18 -10.44
N ASN A 63 0.24 -12.48 -9.15
CA ASN A 63 -1.07 -12.60 -8.49
C ASN A 63 -1.50 -11.37 -7.69
N ILE A 64 -0.69 -10.32 -7.63
CA ILE A 64 -0.99 -9.09 -6.87
C ILE A 64 -1.17 -7.91 -7.84
N SER A 65 -2.12 -7.03 -7.53
CA SER A 65 -2.35 -5.77 -8.23
C SER A 65 -2.62 -4.65 -7.23
N PRO A 66 -2.09 -3.44 -7.40
CA PRO A 66 -1.07 -3.04 -8.38
C PRO A 66 0.21 -3.88 -8.27
N SER A 67 1.11 -3.75 -9.25
CA SER A 67 2.37 -4.50 -9.23
C SER A 67 3.13 -4.23 -7.93
N CYS A 68 3.56 -5.28 -7.23
CA CYS A 68 4.39 -5.17 -6.04
C CYS A 68 5.88 -5.37 -6.33
N LEU A 69 6.29 -5.28 -7.60
CA LEU A 69 7.69 -5.41 -7.99
C LEU A 69 8.54 -4.33 -7.30
N GLY A 70 9.66 -4.73 -6.69
CA GLY A 70 10.51 -3.84 -5.91
C GLY A 70 10.04 -3.57 -4.48
N LEU A 71 8.85 -4.06 -4.10
CA LEU A 71 8.32 -3.95 -2.73
C LEU A 71 8.51 -5.22 -1.91
N PHE A 72 9.22 -6.22 -2.45
CA PHE A 72 9.54 -7.42 -1.70
C PHE A 72 10.94 -7.94 -2.02
N GLU A 73 11.50 -8.66 -1.05
CA GLU A 73 12.75 -9.40 -1.18
C GLU A 73 12.53 -10.82 -0.62
N VAL A 74 12.98 -11.85 -1.33
CA VAL A 74 12.84 -13.24 -0.91
C VAL A 74 14.22 -13.85 -0.74
N ILE A 75 14.59 -14.13 0.51
CA ILE A 75 15.92 -14.61 0.91
C ILE A 75 15.79 -16.06 1.37
N LEU A 76 16.69 -16.92 0.90
CA LEU A 76 16.88 -18.25 1.45
C LEU A 76 17.91 -18.16 2.58
N GLU A 77 17.53 -18.51 3.80
CA GLU A 77 18.43 -18.51 4.97
C GLU A 77 18.44 -19.90 5.63
N GLN A 78 19.49 -20.17 6.42
CA GLN A 78 19.59 -21.40 7.20
C GLN A 78 19.47 -21.07 8.69
N ARG A 79 18.58 -21.76 9.40
CA ARG A 79 18.44 -21.70 10.85
C ARG A 79 18.46 -23.10 11.43
N GLU A 80 19.28 -23.34 12.44
CA GLU A 80 19.38 -24.65 13.09
C GLU A 80 19.62 -25.79 12.08
N HIS A 81 20.50 -25.52 11.10
CA HIS A 81 20.81 -26.40 9.97
C HIS A 81 19.64 -26.70 9.00
N LYS A 82 18.48 -26.04 9.16
CA LYS A 82 17.31 -26.19 8.29
C LYS A 82 17.16 -24.98 7.37
N HIS A 83 16.81 -25.24 6.11
CA HIS A 83 16.54 -24.20 5.13
C HIS A 83 15.16 -23.57 5.35
N ILE A 84 15.11 -22.25 5.43
CA ILE A 84 13.88 -21.47 5.57
C ILE A 84 13.89 -20.29 4.59
N ILE A 85 12.71 -19.80 4.22
CA ILE A 85 12.60 -18.62 3.35
C ILE A 85 12.11 -17.44 4.18
N LYS A 86 12.79 -16.31 4.04
CA LYS A 86 12.39 -15.02 4.59
C LYS A 86 11.95 -14.11 3.45
N ALA A 87 10.65 -13.79 3.41
CA ALA A 87 10.09 -12.82 2.48
C ALA A 87 9.84 -11.50 3.21
N ILE A 88 10.61 -10.48 2.87
CA ILE A 88 10.47 -9.11 3.38
C ILE A 88 9.54 -8.36 2.43
N VAL A 89 8.54 -7.67 2.96
CA VAL A 89 7.53 -6.93 2.20
C VAL A 89 7.47 -5.50 2.74
N ALA A 90 7.63 -4.51 1.86
CA ALA A 90 7.48 -3.10 2.20
C ALA A 90 6.01 -2.67 2.17
N SER A 91 5.67 -1.57 2.86
CA SER A 91 4.38 -0.89 2.65
C SER A 91 4.34 -0.29 1.24
N GLY A 92 3.24 -0.52 0.53
CA GLY A 92 3.03 0.05 -0.80
C GLY A 92 2.40 1.44 -0.75
N ARG A 93 2.66 2.25 -1.78
CA ARG A 93 2.07 3.61 -1.90
C ARG A 93 0.78 3.62 -2.71
N GLU A 94 0.56 2.60 -3.56
CA GLU A 94 -0.57 2.51 -4.48
C GLU A 94 -1.76 1.74 -3.90
N LYS A 95 -2.06 1.97 -2.63
CA LYS A 95 -3.14 1.27 -1.93
C LYS A 95 -4.52 1.56 -2.57
N PRO A 96 -5.46 0.61 -2.55
CA PRO A 96 -5.30 -0.73 -2.01
C PRO A 96 -4.61 -1.67 -3.01
N TYR A 97 -3.68 -2.47 -2.50
CA TYR A 97 -3.22 -3.70 -3.15
C TYR A 97 -4.24 -4.81 -2.90
N TYR A 98 -4.38 -5.71 -3.86
CA TYR A 98 -5.34 -6.80 -3.83
C TYR A 98 -4.85 -8.02 -4.61
N ILE A 99 -5.42 -9.17 -4.30
CA ILE A 99 -5.20 -10.41 -5.04
C ILE A 99 -5.94 -10.33 -6.38
N LYS A 100 -5.21 -10.40 -7.48
CA LYS A 100 -5.69 -10.16 -8.85
C LYS A 100 -6.92 -10.96 -9.21
N LYS A 101 -6.95 -12.25 -8.86
CA LYS A 101 -8.06 -13.17 -9.16
C LYS A 101 -9.39 -12.81 -8.48
N HIS A 102 -9.35 -12.00 -7.41
CA HIS A 102 -10.54 -11.58 -6.67
C HIS A 102 -10.92 -10.11 -6.93
N GLY A 103 -10.11 -9.39 -7.72
CA GLY A 103 -10.29 -7.97 -7.96
C GLY A 103 -10.15 -7.13 -6.69
N MET A 104 -10.43 -5.83 -6.83
CA MET A 104 -10.45 -4.88 -5.74
C MET A 104 -11.76 -5.02 -4.95
N SER A 105 -11.87 -6.10 -4.17
CA SER A 105 -13.06 -6.46 -3.39
C SER A 105 -12.67 -6.91 -1.98
N SER A 106 -13.62 -7.11 -1.08
CA SER A 106 -13.37 -7.67 0.26
C SER A 106 -12.72 -9.06 0.25
N LYS A 107 -12.83 -9.81 -0.86
CA LYS A 107 -12.15 -11.09 -1.07
C LYS A 107 -10.73 -10.95 -1.63
N GLY A 108 -10.35 -9.75 -2.08
CA GLY A 108 -9.04 -9.47 -2.66
C GLY A 108 -8.18 -8.52 -1.82
N CYS A 109 -8.80 -7.61 -1.07
CA CYS A 109 -8.14 -6.59 -0.25
C CYS A 109 -8.06 -7.03 1.21
N TYR A 110 -6.86 -7.03 1.77
CA TYR A 110 -6.61 -7.40 3.16
C TYR A 110 -5.78 -6.34 3.89
N LEU A 111 -5.98 -6.21 5.20
CA LEU A 111 -5.22 -5.34 6.09
C LEU A 111 -4.73 -6.13 7.31
N ARG A 112 -3.59 -5.72 7.86
CA ARG A 112 -3.12 -6.23 9.17
C ARG A 112 -3.92 -5.62 10.32
N VAL A 113 -4.51 -6.48 11.14
CA VAL A 113 -5.16 -6.12 12.41
C VAL A 113 -4.54 -6.98 13.50
N GLY A 114 -3.64 -6.40 14.30
CA GLY A 114 -2.78 -7.18 15.20
C GLY A 114 -1.94 -8.17 14.39
N SER A 115 -1.86 -9.43 14.81
CA SER A 115 -1.16 -10.49 14.07
C SER A 115 -1.98 -11.09 12.91
N SER A 116 -3.25 -10.71 12.75
CA SER A 116 -4.13 -11.30 11.73
C SER A 116 -4.21 -10.45 10.46
N SER A 117 -4.49 -11.13 9.34
CA SER A 117 -4.83 -10.49 8.07
C SER A 117 -6.35 -10.58 7.85
N GLU A 118 -7.02 -9.44 7.94
CA GLU A 118 -8.48 -9.31 7.87
C GLU A 118 -8.93 -8.73 6.52
N PRO A 119 -10.08 -9.15 5.97
CA PRO A 119 -10.63 -8.55 4.76
C PRO A 119 -11.03 -7.09 5.02
N MET A 120 -10.77 -6.22 4.05
CA MET A 120 -11.25 -4.84 4.12
C MET A 120 -12.74 -4.74 3.85
N SER A 121 -13.43 -3.80 4.50
CA SER A 121 -14.78 -3.40 4.11
C SER A 121 -14.75 -2.65 2.78
N GLU A 122 -15.89 -2.61 2.08
CA GLU A 122 -16.02 -1.84 0.83
C GLU A 122 -15.67 -0.36 1.03
N THR A 123 -16.13 0.24 2.12
CA THR A 123 -15.82 1.63 2.49
C THR A 123 -14.31 1.88 2.64
N MET A 124 -13.57 0.97 3.28
CA MET A 124 -12.11 1.09 3.42
C MET A 124 -11.40 1.00 2.07
N ILE A 125 -11.88 0.12 1.19
CA ILE A 125 -11.34 -0.06 -0.16
C ILE A 125 -11.54 1.23 -0.97
N GLU A 126 -12.74 1.78 -0.95
CA GLU A 126 -13.08 3.03 -1.64
C GLU A 126 -12.24 4.20 -1.13
N ASP A 127 -12.09 4.33 0.19
CA ASP A 127 -11.27 5.39 0.81
C ASP A 127 -9.80 5.31 0.39
N MET A 128 -9.21 4.10 0.38
CA MET A 128 -7.83 3.92 -0.05
C MET A 128 -7.67 4.23 -1.55
N PHE A 129 -8.60 3.78 -2.37
CA PHE A 129 -8.57 4.01 -3.81
C PHE A 129 -8.70 5.50 -4.13
N ALA A 130 -9.62 6.21 -3.47
CA ALA A 130 -9.79 7.65 -3.60
C ALA A 130 -8.51 8.41 -3.22
N LYS A 131 -7.83 8.01 -2.13
CA LYS A 131 -6.53 8.61 -1.74
C LYS A 131 -5.47 8.40 -2.81
N ARG A 132 -5.38 7.22 -3.41
CA ARG A 132 -4.44 6.94 -4.51
C ARG A 132 -4.69 7.85 -5.72
N VAL A 133 -5.96 8.01 -6.13
CA VAL A 133 -6.33 8.85 -7.27
C VAL A 133 -6.13 10.34 -6.98
N ARG A 134 -6.43 10.80 -5.75
CA ARG A 134 -6.13 12.18 -5.34
C ARG A 134 -4.63 12.47 -5.39
N ASN A 135 -3.81 11.56 -4.87
CA ASN A 135 -2.37 11.68 -4.93
C ASN A 135 -1.85 11.73 -6.38
N SER A 136 -2.45 10.98 -7.31
CA SER A 136 -2.01 11.03 -8.71
C SER A 136 -2.46 12.30 -9.44
N LEU A 137 -3.66 12.82 -9.19
CA LEU A 137 -4.16 14.05 -9.82
C LEU A 137 -3.56 15.32 -9.22
N GLY A 138 -3.28 15.33 -7.90
CA GLY A 138 -2.55 16.40 -7.22
C GLY A 138 -1.12 16.58 -7.72
N ASN A 139 -0.54 15.54 -8.31
CA ASN A 139 0.81 15.57 -8.89
C ASN A 139 0.84 15.97 -10.37
N ILE A 140 -0.31 16.07 -11.03
CA ILE A 140 -0.38 16.44 -12.45
C ILE A 140 -0.56 17.95 -12.55
N ARG A 141 0.35 18.62 -13.26
CA ARG A 141 0.23 20.05 -13.53
C ARG A 141 -0.98 20.32 -14.42
N SER A 142 -1.81 21.27 -14.00
CA SER A 142 -2.93 21.75 -14.80
C SER A 142 -2.44 22.44 -16.08
N ARG A 143 -3.17 22.28 -17.19
CA ARG A 143 -2.92 23.06 -18.41
C ARG A 143 -3.27 24.53 -18.23
N ARG A 144 -4.27 24.83 -17.37
CA ARG A 144 -4.66 26.19 -16.98
C ARG A 144 -3.93 26.57 -15.70
N GLN A 145 -3.08 27.59 -15.77
CA GLN A 145 -2.28 28.08 -14.64
C GLN A 145 -2.74 29.47 -14.16
N ASP A 146 -3.64 30.08 -14.90
CA ASP A 146 -4.34 31.33 -14.65
C ASP A 146 -5.57 31.16 -13.72
N LEU A 147 -5.55 30.12 -12.87
CA LEU A 147 -6.67 29.80 -11.99
C LEU A 147 -6.77 30.82 -10.84
N SER A 148 -7.99 31.34 -10.65
CA SER A 148 -8.34 32.22 -9.54
C SER A 148 -9.21 31.49 -8.52
N PHE A 149 -9.02 31.79 -7.23
CA PHE A 149 -9.72 31.16 -6.10
C PHE A 149 -10.54 32.19 -5.30
N GLU A 150 -11.25 33.07 -5.98
CA GLU A 150 -11.94 34.21 -5.36
C GLU A 150 -13.02 33.77 -4.35
N GLN A 151 -13.83 32.78 -4.71
CA GLN A 151 -14.87 32.25 -3.82
C GLN A 151 -14.29 31.61 -2.56
N LEU A 152 -13.15 30.93 -2.69
CA LEU A 152 -12.43 30.36 -1.56
C LEU A 152 -11.90 31.47 -0.63
N LYS A 153 -11.36 32.55 -1.20
CA LYS A 153 -10.91 33.72 -0.42
C LYS A 153 -12.06 34.34 0.36
N ILE A 154 -13.20 34.61 -0.30
CA ILE A 154 -14.40 35.16 0.33
C ILE A 154 -14.84 34.28 1.50
N TYR A 155 -14.93 32.97 1.30
CA TYR A 155 -15.35 32.03 2.35
C TYR A 155 -14.44 32.07 3.59
N TYR A 156 -13.11 32.09 3.41
CA TYR A 156 -12.18 32.13 4.54
C TYR A 156 -12.21 33.49 5.25
N GLU A 157 -12.32 34.59 4.49
CA GLU A 157 -12.44 35.94 5.05
C GLU A 157 -13.73 36.12 5.87
N GLU A 158 -14.87 35.59 5.41
CA GLU A 158 -16.12 35.56 6.17
C GLU A 158 -16.00 34.80 7.50
N LYS A 159 -15.08 33.83 7.57
CA LYS A 159 -14.75 33.09 8.79
C LYS A 159 -13.67 33.76 9.64
N GLY A 160 -13.22 34.95 9.28
CA GLY A 160 -12.16 35.68 9.98
C GLY A 160 -10.75 35.11 9.76
N LEU A 161 -10.58 34.23 8.78
CA LEU A 161 -9.30 33.60 8.43
C LEU A 161 -8.71 34.32 7.21
N LYS A 162 -7.55 34.96 7.37
CA LYS A 162 -6.84 35.60 6.24
C LYS A 162 -5.97 34.58 5.52
N LEU A 163 -6.21 34.40 4.22
CA LEU A 163 -5.33 33.61 3.36
C LEU A 163 -4.06 34.42 3.05
N ASN A 164 -2.90 33.83 3.30
CA ASN A 164 -1.59 34.44 3.00
C ASN A 164 -1.05 33.92 1.65
N ASP A 165 0.08 34.44 1.19
CA ASP A 165 0.67 34.05 -0.10
C ASP A 165 1.07 32.56 -0.20
N LYS A 166 1.07 31.84 0.93
CA LYS A 166 1.33 30.39 0.99
C LYS A 166 0.06 29.55 0.97
N PHE A 167 -1.13 30.16 0.89
CA PHE A 167 -2.40 29.42 1.00
C PHE A 167 -2.51 28.30 -0.04
N ALA A 168 -2.06 28.56 -1.27
CA ALA A 168 -2.13 27.57 -2.35
C ALA A 168 -1.27 26.34 -2.08
N SER A 169 -0.12 26.53 -1.43
CA SER A 169 0.73 25.42 -0.98
C SER A 169 0.12 24.70 0.23
N ASN A 170 -0.37 25.46 1.22
CA ASN A 170 -0.95 24.89 2.45
C ASN A 170 -2.23 24.08 2.18
N LEU A 171 -3.00 24.44 1.15
CA LEU A 171 -4.20 23.74 0.73
C LEU A 171 -3.93 22.70 -0.36
N GLU A 172 -2.65 22.36 -0.62
CA GLU A 172 -2.23 21.36 -1.61
C GLU A 172 -2.84 21.62 -3.00
N LEU A 173 -2.94 22.90 -3.40
CA LEU A 173 -3.42 23.31 -4.72
C LEU A 173 -2.31 23.27 -5.78
N LEU A 174 -1.05 23.15 -5.36
CA LEU A 174 0.13 23.19 -6.22
C LEU A 174 0.78 21.80 -6.38
N THR A 175 1.41 21.58 -7.53
CA THR A 175 2.34 20.47 -7.80
C THR A 175 3.73 20.76 -7.21
N GLU A 176 4.61 19.76 -7.19
CA GLU A 176 5.99 19.91 -6.67
C GLU A 176 6.82 20.97 -7.43
N ASP A 177 6.53 21.24 -8.69
CA ASP A 177 7.15 22.30 -9.50
C ASP A 177 6.52 23.69 -9.29
N GLY A 178 5.56 23.82 -8.35
CA GLY A 178 4.92 25.07 -7.96
C GLY A 178 3.77 25.52 -8.85
N GLY A 179 3.40 24.75 -9.89
CA GLY A 179 2.22 25.04 -10.71
C GLY A 179 0.92 24.57 -10.06
N PHE A 180 -0.24 25.08 -10.47
CA PHE A 180 -1.52 24.55 -9.99
C PHE A 180 -1.75 23.11 -10.49
N ASN A 181 -2.26 22.26 -9.61
CA ASN A 181 -2.56 20.88 -9.93
C ASN A 181 -3.89 20.72 -10.69
N TYR A 182 -4.02 19.61 -11.42
CA TYR A 182 -5.12 19.34 -12.34
C TYR A 182 -6.48 19.32 -11.65
N TYR A 183 -6.53 18.93 -10.38
CA TYR A 183 -7.75 18.90 -9.56
C TYR A 183 -8.45 20.27 -9.53
N GLN A 184 -7.69 21.37 -9.52
CA GLN A 184 -8.27 22.71 -9.48
C GLN A 184 -8.89 23.14 -10.80
N SER A 185 -8.39 22.67 -11.94
CA SER A 185 -8.94 23.06 -13.24
C SER A 185 -10.39 22.64 -13.50
N HIS A 186 -10.97 21.80 -12.64
CA HIS A 186 -12.34 21.30 -12.74
C HIS A 186 -13.14 21.48 -11.43
N SER A 187 -12.59 22.16 -10.41
CA SER A 187 -13.30 22.42 -9.15
C SER A 187 -14.21 23.65 -9.30
N GLN A 188 -15.41 23.62 -8.70
CA GLN A 188 -16.44 24.66 -8.89
C GLN A 188 -16.02 26.08 -8.45
N GLY A 189 -14.90 26.22 -7.72
CA GLY A 189 -14.36 27.49 -7.23
C GLY A 189 -13.17 28.03 -8.02
N ALA A 190 -12.70 27.34 -9.06
CA ALA A 190 -11.56 27.76 -9.88
C ALA A 190 -12.05 28.26 -11.25
N ARG A 191 -11.90 29.58 -11.48
CA ARG A 191 -12.12 30.20 -12.79
C ARG A 191 -10.78 30.46 -13.45
#